data_AF-A0A8T4FD05-F1
#
_entry.id   AF-A0A8T4FD05-F1
#
_cell.length_a   1.000
_cell.length_b   1.000
_cell.length_c   1.000
_cell.angle_alpha   90.00
_cell.angle_beta   90.00
_cell.angle_gamma   90.00
#
_symmetry.space_group_name_H-M   'P 1'
#
loop_
_entity.id
_entity.type
_entity.pdbx_description
1 polymer ?
#
loop_
_entity_poly.entity_id
_entity_poly.type
_entity_poly.pdbx_seq_one_letter_code
_entity_poly.pdbx_strand_id
1 'polypeptide(L)'
;MVTEGLRVLGVGVGRTGTLSLKAALELLGFGPCFHGRHVLDHPDRLGLWEAAAEERPVDWTAVFDGYRSSVDWPGAAFWREILAVFPDAKVILTEREPDGWYDSVARTIYPMFGTGDDPRAKEALRVVPGLDVFTRFHRRMIWDGFFGGRFADREHAIAVYEAHNAAVRRELLPEQLLVCGPDAGWEPLCAFLGVEAPDAPYPHLNDPEGFWGRVAARMAESRR
;
A
#
# COMPACT_ATOMS: atom_id res chain seq x y z
N MET A 1 7.29 23.51 16.77
CA MET A 1 7.40 22.09 17.15
C MET A 1 6.93 21.28 15.95
N VAL A 2 7.83 20.55 15.31
CA VAL A 2 7.54 19.80 14.07
C VAL A 2 6.93 18.48 14.53
N THR A 3 5.60 18.33 14.41
CA THR A 3 4.80 17.24 14.99
C THR A 3 5.35 15.85 14.68
N GLU A 4 5.76 15.05 15.67
CA GLU A 4 6.06 13.62 15.44
C GLU A 4 4.79 12.95 14.87
N GLY A 5 4.85 12.46 13.63
CA GLY A 5 3.67 11.95 12.93
C GLY A 5 3.88 11.78 11.43
N LEU A 6 2.89 11.18 10.77
CA LEU A 6 2.92 10.85 9.34
C LEU A 6 3.11 12.12 8.49
N ARG A 7 4.13 12.15 7.63
CA ARG A 7 4.50 13.28 6.76
C ARG A 7 4.12 13.08 5.31
N VAL A 8 4.12 11.82 4.85
CA VAL A 8 3.77 11.47 3.48
C VAL A 8 2.79 10.31 3.48
N LEU A 9 1.68 10.48 2.78
CA LEU A 9 0.68 9.44 2.58
C LEU A 9 0.61 9.07 1.09
N GLY A 10 1.01 7.85 0.78
CA GLY A 10 0.80 7.20 -0.50
C GLY A 10 -0.61 6.63 -0.58
N VAL A 11 -1.40 7.10 -1.54
CA VAL A 11 -2.79 6.68 -1.77
C VAL A 11 -2.95 5.85 -3.04
N GLY A 12 -1.85 5.57 -3.73
CA GLY A 12 -1.82 4.59 -4.81
C GLY A 12 -2.03 3.18 -4.28
N VAL A 13 -2.93 2.44 -4.93
CA VAL A 13 -3.24 1.06 -4.56
C VAL A 13 -2.08 0.12 -4.87
N GLY A 14 -2.11 -1.10 -4.32
CA GLY A 14 -1.10 -2.10 -4.60
C GLY A 14 -0.87 -2.35 -6.09
N ARG A 15 0.38 -2.67 -6.43
CA ARG A 15 0.87 -2.92 -7.80
C ARG A 15 1.02 -1.69 -8.71
N THR A 16 1.00 -0.48 -8.15
CA THR A 16 1.23 0.79 -8.87
C THR A 16 2.66 1.34 -8.74
N GLY A 17 3.59 0.60 -8.13
CA GLY A 17 4.96 1.07 -7.85
C GLY A 17 5.21 1.45 -6.39
N THR A 18 4.26 1.14 -5.50
CA THR A 18 4.31 1.46 -4.07
C THR A 18 5.59 1.01 -3.36
N LEU A 19 6.17 -0.14 -3.73
CA LEU A 19 7.41 -0.61 -3.11
C LEU A 19 8.64 0.22 -3.53
N SER A 20 8.70 0.64 -4.79
CA SER A 20 9.72 1.58 -5.26
C SER A 20 9.57 2.91 -4.54
N LEU A 21 8.34 3.43 -4.44
CA LEU A 21 8.06 4.67 -3.71
C LEU A 21 8.45 4.55 -2.24
N LYS A 22 8.16 3.42 -1.58
CA LYS A 22 8.62 3.16 -0.20
C LYS A 22 10.12 3.38 -0.08
N ALA A 23 10.90 2.69 -0.92
CA ALA A 23 12.36 2.77 -0.87
C ALA A 23 12.86 4.20 -1.16
N ALA A 24 12.23 4.89 -2.11
CA ALA A 24 12.55 6.28 -2.45
C ALA A 24 12.29 7.22 -1.26
N LEU A 25 11.13 7.12 -0.61
CA LEU A 25 10.79 7.91 0.58
C LEU A 25 11.76 7.66 1.74
N GLU A 26 12.21 6.43 1.93
CA GLU A 26 13.21 6.11 2.96
C GLU A 26 14.57 6.75 2.66
N LEU A 27 15.02 6.73 1.40
CA LEU A 27 16.25 7.41 0.97
C LEU A 27 16.17 8.93 1.11
N LEU A 28 14.99 9.52 0.92
CA LEU A 28 14.75 10.96 1.06
C LEU A 28 14.53 11.42 2.52
N GLY A 29 14.69 10.53 3.51
CA GLY A 29 14.55 10.87 4.93
C GLY A 29 13.10 10.84 5.47
N PHE A 30 12.14 10.36 4.67
CA PHE A 30 10.74 10.15 5.07
C PHE A 30 10.47 8.72 5.58
N GLY A 31 11.52 7.93 5.80
CA GLY A 31 11.45 6.60 6.43
C GLY A 31 11.41 6.66 7.97
N PRO A 32 11.00 5.63 8.72
CA PRO A 32 10.46 4.37 8.22
C PRO A 32 9.15 4.59 7.45
N CYS A 33 8.98 3.85 6.37
CA CYS A 33 7.78 3.91 5.54
C CYS A 33 6.93 2.65 5.73
N PHE A 34 5.70 2.81 6.20
CA PHE A 34 4.74 1.72 6.30
C PHE A 34 4.33 1.23 4.91
N HIS A 35 4.21 -0.08 4.76
CA HIS A 35 3.76 -0.75 3.53
C HIS A 35 3.11 -2.07 3.91
N GLY A 36 2.14 -2.56 3.13
CA GLY A 36 1.45 -3.84 3.38
C GLY A 36 2.34 -5.06 3.65
N ARG A 37 3.62 -5.03 3.25
CA ARG A 37 4.58 -6.10 3.54
C ARG A 37 5.07 -6.12 5.00
N HIS A 38 5.00 -4.99 5.69
CA HIS A 38 5.47 -4.83 7.08
C HIS A 38 4.34 -4.93 8.09
N VAL A 39 3.10 -5.22 7.66
CA VAL A 39 1.95 -5.33 8.56
C VAL A 39 2.18 -6.42 9.62
N LEU A 40 2.86 -7.51 9.25
CA LEU A 40 3.19 -8.60 10.16
C LEU A 40 4.42 -8.32 11.05
N ASP A 41 5.16 -7.23 10.81
CA ASP A 41 6.30 -6.84 11.66
C ASP A 41 5.82 -6.20 12.98
N HIS A 42 4.56 -5.75 13.01
CA HIS A 42 3.88 -5.17 14.17
C HIS A 42 2.60 -5.96 14.50
N PRO A 43 2.73 -7.20 15.04
CA PRO A 43 1.59 -8.03 15.38
C PRO A 43 0.66 -7.37 16.41
N ASP A 44 1.20 -6.49 17.25
CA ASP A 44 0.48 -5.64 18.21
C ASP A 44 -0.51 -4.68 17.56
N ARG A 45 -0.31 -4.34 16.27
CA ARG A 45 -1.17 -3.41 15.51
C ARG A 45 -2.24 -4.11 14.66
N LEU A 46 -2.22 -5.45 14.57
CA LEU A 46 -3.20 -6.19 13.75
C LEU A 46 -4.65 -5.95 14.20
N GLY A 47 -4.88 -5.80 15.51
CA GLY A 47 -6.21 -5.49 16.04
C GLY A 47 -6.75 -4.12 15.61
N LEU A 48 -5.89 -3.15 15.31
CA LEU A 48 -6.29 -1.84 14.80
C LEU A 48 -6.74 -1.94 13.34
N TRP A 49 -6.05 -2.74 12.52
CA TRP A 49 -6.46 -3.01 11.14
C TRP A 49 -7.74 -3.84 11.05
N GLU A 50 -7.92 -4.80 11.96
CA GLU A 50 -9.18 -5.53 12.09
C GLU A 50 -10.34 -4.62 12.51
N ALA A 51 -10.09 -3.66 13.41
CA ALA A 51 -11.07 -2.64 13.76
C ALA A 51 -11.46 -1.78 12.56
N ALA A 52 -10.49 -1.32 11.76
CA ALA A 52 -10.75 -0.60 10.51
C ALA A 52 -11.60 -1.43 9.54
N ALA A 53 -11.29 -2.72 9.37
CA ALA A 53 -12.07 -3.62 8.52
C ALA A 53 -13.50 -3.83 8.98
N GLU A 54 -13.74 -3.69 10.29
CA GLU A 54 -15.04 -3.79 10.93
C GLU A 54 -15.78 -2.45 11.01
N GLU A 55 -15.24 -1.39 10.39
CA GLU A 55 -15.77 -0.03 10.45
C GLU A 55 -15.90 0.49 11.89
N ARG A 56 -15.06 -0.02 12.79
CA ARG A 56 -14.93 0.46 14.16
C ARG A 56 -13.96 1.64 14.22
N PRO A 57 -14.09 2.53 15.22
CA PRO A 57 -13.13 3.60 15.44
C PRO A 57 -11.70 3.07 15.56
N VAL A 58 -10.76 3.73 14.87
CA VAL A 58 -9.34 3.37 14.84
C VAL A 58 -8.50 4.57 15.29
N ASP A 59 -7.54 4.31 16.16
CA ASP A 59 -6.50 5.27 16.50
C ASP A 59 -5.39 5.23 15.42
N TRP A 60 -5.52 6.10 14.42
CA TRP A 60 -4.54 6.22 13.34
C TRP A 60 -3.17 6.70 13.83
N THR A 61 -3.09 7.38 14.97
CA THR A 61 -1.79 7.76 15.56
C THR A 61 -1.05 6.54 16.08
N ALA A 62 -1.76 5.61 16.74
CA ALA A 62 -1.19 4.33 17.16
C ALA A 62 -0.83 3.41 15.98
N VAL A 63 -1.64 3.40 14.91
CA VAL A 63 -1.34 2.64 13.69
C VAL A 63 0.01 3.06 13.10
N PHE A 64 0.25 4.36 12.98
CA PHE A 64 1.43 4.93 12.32
C PHE A 64 2.52 5.39 13.29
N ASP A 65 2.44 5.04 14.57
CA ASP A 65 3.50 5.35 15.52
C ASP A 65 4.85 4.81 15.04
N GLY A 66 5.88 5.66 15.07
CA GLY A 66 7.21 5.36 14.54
C GLY A 66 7.36 5.41 13.00
N TYR A 67 6.29 5.64 12.24
CA TYR A 67 6.34 5.81 10.78
C TYR A 67 6.25 7.28 10.37
N ARG A 68 7.10 7.68 9.42
CA ARG A 68 7.07 9.02 8.82
C ARG A 68 6.35 9.05 7.48
N SER A 69 6.12 7.90 6.87
CA SER A 69 5.33 7.77 5.66
C SER A 69 4.60 6.43 5.59
N SER A 70 3.58 6.34 4.73
CA SER A 70 2.79 5.13 4.51
C SER A 70 2.43 5.02 3.04
N VAL A 71 2.55 3.84 2.44
CA VAL A 71 2.13 3.55 1.06
C VAL A 71 1.46 2.17 1.00
N ASP A 72 0.81 1.85 -0.13
CA ASP A 72 0.15 0.56 -0.35
C ASP A 72 -1.06 0.30 0.57
N TRP A 73 -1.68 -0.87 0.40
CA TRP A 73 -2.64 -1.41 1.35
C TRP A 73 -1.99 -1.72 2.70
N PRO A 74 -2.75 -1.69 3.82
CA PRO A 74 -4.14 -1.23 3.92
C PRO A 74 -4.31 0.30 3.98
N GLY A 75 -3.25 1.08 4.23
CA GLY A 75 -3.33 2.53 4.46
C GLY A 75 -4.03 3.30 3.33
N ALA A 76 -3.78 2.95 2.07
CA ALA A 76 -4.41 3.60 0.92
C ALA A 76 -5.96 3.51 0.92
N ALA A 77 -6.56 2.52 1.60
CA ALA A 77 -8.02 2.37 1.68
C ALA A 77 -8.68 3.43 2.60
N PHE A 78 -7.93 3.95 3.57
CA PHE A 78 -8.41 4.83 4.63
C PHE A 78 -7.83 6.23 4.53
N TRP A 79 -7.47 6.67 3.31
CA TRP A 79 -6.70 7.89 3.14
C TRP A 79 -7.43 9.14 3.65
N ARG A 80 -8.77 9.17 3.61
CA ARG A 80 -9.57 10.30 4.14
C ARG A 80 -9.49 10.37 5.65
N GLU A 81 -9.67 9.24 6.31
CA GLU A 81 -9.63 9.08 7.76
C GLU A 81 -8.22 9.38 8.29
N ILE A 82 -7.19 8.95 7.55
CA ILE A 82 -5.80 9.24 7.88
C ILE A 82 -5.50 10.72 7.71
N LEU A 83 -5.93 11.37 6.62
CA LEU A 83 -5.71 12.81 6.43
C LEU A 83 -6.52 13.68 7.41
N ALA A 84 -7.66 13.20 7.91
CA ALA A 84 -8.38 13.89 8.98
C ALA A 84 -7.55 13.97 10.27
N VAL A 85 -6.67 12.98 10.52
CA VAL A 85 -5.75 12.96 11.67
C VAL A 85 -4.41 13.64 11.35
N PHE A 86 -3.91 13.50 10.12
CA PHE A 86 -2.64 14.06 9.65
C PHE A 86 -2.85 15.04 8.48
N PRO A 87 -3.47 16.21 8.71
CA PRO A 87 -3.87 17.13 7.64
C PRO A 87 -2.69 17.76 6.89
N ASP A 88 -1.51 17.80 7.52
CA ASP A 88 -0.29 18.36 6.94
C ASP A 88 0.51 17.35 6.10
N ALA A 89 0.07 16.09 6.02
CA ALA A 89 0.77 15.07 5.24
C ALA A 89 0.66 15.38 3.74
N LYS A 90 1.81 15.37 3.05
CA LYS A 90 1.83 15.43 1.59
C LYS A 90 1.31 14.12 1.01
N VAL A 91 0.51 14.20 -0.06
CA VAL A 91 -0.14 13.03 -0.64
C VAL A 91 0.50 12.66 -1.97
N ILE A 92 0.76 11.37 -2.17
CA ILE A 92 1.31 10.83 -3.41
C ILE A 92 0.37 9.75 -3.95
N LEU A 93 -0.20 9.98 -5.14
CA LEU A 93 -0.95 8.99 -5.89
C LEU A 93 -0.03 8.32 -6.91
N THR A 94 0.36 7.07 -6.64
CA THR A 94 0.99 6.23 -7.66
C THR A 94 -0.07 5.57 -8.52
N GLU A 95 0.08 5.70 -9.84
CA GLU A 95 -0.83 5.09 -10.82
C GLU A 95 -0.06 4.55 -12.03
N ARG A 96 -0.70 3.65 -12.76
CA ARG A 96 -0.22 3.13 -14.04
C ARG A 96 -1.42 2.84 -14.95
N GLU A 97 -1.12 2.50 -16.20
CA GLU A 97 -2.12 2.08 -17.19
C GLU A 97 -3.04 0.96 -16.60
N PRO A 98 -4.37 1.14 -16.64
CA PRO A 98 -5.32 0.27 -15.93
C PRO A 98 -5.27 -1.22 -16.28
N ASP A 99 -5.15 -1.58 -17.56
CA ASP A 99 -5.12 -2.99 -17.96
C ASP A 99 -3.87 -3.70 -17.46
N GLY A 100 -2.71 -3.04 -17.58
CA GLY A 100 -1.45 -3.52 -17.04
C GLY A 100 -1.44 -3.58 -15.51
N TRP A 101 -2.16 -2.68 -14.83
CA TRP A 101 -2.37 -2.78 -13.38
C TRP A 101 -3.20 -4.01 -13.03
N TYR A 102 -4.35 -4.20 -13.68
CA TYR A 102 -5.23 -5.35 -13.43
C TYR A 102 -4.48 -6.67 -13.62
N ASP A 103 -3.76 -6.83 -14.73
CA ASP A 103 -2.94 -8.02 -15.00
C ASP A 103 -1.93 -8.31 -13.90
N SER A 104 -1.28 -7.26 -13.38
CA SER A 104 -0.33 -7.37 -12.28
C SER A 104 -1.00 -7.85 -10.99
N VAL A 105 -2.16 -7.28 -10.64
CA VAL A 105 -2.92 -7.67 -9.44
C VAL A 105 -3.45 -9.10 -9.56
N ALA A 106 -4.06 -9.44 -10.70
CA ALA A 106 -4.64 -10.76 -10.98
C ALA A 106 -3.61 -11.90 -10.96
N ARG A 107 -2.33 -11.62 -11.27
CA ARG A 107 -1.24 -12.61 -11.23
C ARG A 107 -0.52 -12.71 -9.88
N THR A 108 -0.76 -11.76 -8.96
CA THR A 108 0.02 -11.62 -7.71
C THR A 108 -0.84 -11.60 -6.46
N ILE A 109 -1.25 -10.42 -6.00
CA ILE A 109 -1.89 -10.21 -4.70
C ILE A 109 -3.33 -10.74 -4.66
N TYR A 110 -4.02 -10.84 -5.79
CA TYR A 110 -5.38 -11.39 -5.81
C TYR A 110 -5.43 -12.91 -5.58
N PRO A 111 -4.60 -13.74 -6.24
CA PRO A 111 -4.48 -15.15 -5.86
C PRO A 111 -3.97 -15.36 -4.43
N MET A 112 -3.09 -14.48 -3.94
CA MET A 112 -2.51 -14.57 -2.59
C MET A 112 -3.51 -14.25 -1.48
N PHE A 113 -4.27 -13.16 -1.62
CA PHE A 113 -5.09 -12.60 -0.53
C PHE A 113 -6.58 -12.51 -0.87
N GLY A 114 -6.96 -12.69 -2.14
CA GLY A 114 -8.33 -12.55 -2.63
C GLY A 114 -9.05 -13.88 -2.76
N THR A 115 -8.71 -14.67 -3.78
CA THR A 115 -9.37 -15.98 -3.99
C THR A 115 -8.97 -16.97 -2.90
N GLY A 116 -7.69 -16.98 -2.52
CA GLY A 116 -7.13 -17.96 -1.58
C GLY A 116 -7.03 -19.37 -2.19
N ASP A 117 -7.24 -19.52 -3.50
CA ASP A 117 -7.25 -20.82 -4.17
C ASP A 117 -5.87 -21.29 -4.60
N ASP A 118 -4.89 -20.38 -4.68
CA ASP A 118 -3.52 -20.69 -5.06
C ASP A 118 -2.87 -21.63 -4.00
N PRO A 119 -2.33 -22.79 -4.39
CA PRO A 119 -1.67 -23.70 -3.46
C PRO A 119 -0.55 -23.06 -2.64
N ARG A 120 0.16 -22.07 -3.23
CA ARG A 120 1.23 -21.33 -2.54
C ARG A 120 0.66 -20.42 -1.46
N ALA A 121 -0.50 -19.80 -1.69
CA ALA A 121 -1.19 -18.99 -0.69
C ALA A 121 -1.68 -19.87 0.47
N LYS A 122 -2.27 -21.03 0.17
CA LYS A 122 -2.69 -22.02 1.18
C LYS A 122 -1.53 -22.52 2.02
N GLU A 123 -0.36 -22.73 1.42
CA GLU A 123 0.85 -23.09 2.16
C GLU A 123 1.35 -21.94 3.03
N ALA A 124 1.42 -20.73 2.49
CA ALA A 124 1.85 -19.55 3.23
C ALA A 124 1.00 -19.33 4.49
N LEU A 125 -0.33 -19.47 4.37
CA LEU A 125 -1.26 -19.35 5.49
C LEU A 125 -0.99 -20.36 6.62
N ARG A 126 -0.40 -21.52 6.32
CA ARG A 126 -0.05 -22.52 7.34
C ARG A 126 1.27 -22.23 8.05
N VAL A 127 2.22 -21.58 7.36
CA VAL A 127 3.60 -21.49 7.84
C VAL A 127 4.03 -20.08 8.27
N VAL A 128 3.32 -19.04 7.86
CA VAL A 128 3.65 -17.65 8.21
C VAL A 128 2.76 -17.19 9.37
N PRO A 129 3.31 -16.95 10.58
CA PRO A 129 2.53 -16.50 11.73
C PRO A 129 1.80 -15.17 11.46
N GLY A 130 0.53 -15.09 11.87
CA GLY A 130 -0.31 -13.89 11.73
C GLY A 130 -0.83 -13.63 10.31
N LEU A 131 -0.41 -14.42 9.31
CA LEU A 131 -0.84 -14.24 7.92
C LEU A 131 -2.34 -14.52 7.74
N ASP A 132 -2.91 -15.41 8.54
CA ASP A 132 -4.35 -15.70 8.58
C ASP A 132 -5.16 -14.48 9.02
N VAL A 133 -4.71 -13.79 10.09
CA VAL A 133 -5.32 -12.55 10.59
C VAL A 133 -5.21 -11.46 9.53
N PHE A 134 -4.00 -11.25 8.99
CA PHE A 134 -3.77 -10.28 7.91
C PHE A 134 -4.67 -10.55 6.71
N THR A 135 -4.72 -11.79 6.22
CA THR A 135 -5.50 -12.16 5.04
C THR A 135 -7.00 -11.97 5.28
N ARG A 136 -7.49 -12.26 6.50
CA ARG A 136 -8.90 -12.07 6.86
C ARG A 136 -9.33 -10.60 6.75
N PHE A 137 -8.65 -9.68 7.45
CA PHE A 137 -9.04 -8.28 7.39
C PHE A 137 -8.73 -7.65 6.03
N HIS A 138 -7.60 -8.04 5.39
CA HIS A 138 -7.24 -7.55 4.06
C HIS A 138 -8.29 -7.94 3.03
N ARG A 139 -8.83 -9.17 3.11
CA ARG A 139 -9.90 -9.60 2.22
C ARG A 139 -11.17 -8.79 2.43
N ARG A 140 -11.59 -8.61 3.69
CA ARG A 140 -12.77 -7.83 4.03
C ARG A 140 -12.67 -6.39 3.51
N MET A 141 -11.54 -5.72 3.73
CA MET A 141 -11.36 -4.32 3.33
C MET A 141 -11.21 -4.16 1.82
N ILE A 142 -10.36 -4.97 1.19
CA ILE A 142 -9.93 -4.72 -0.19
C ILE A 142 -10.82 -5.47 -1.16
N TRP A 143 -10.95 -6.78 -1.01
CA TRP A 143 -11.61 -7.61 -2.02
C TRP A 143 -13.13 -7.58 -1.89
N ASP A 144 -13.64 -7.75 -0.68
CA ASP A 144 -15.08 -7.72 -0.41
C ASP A 144 -15.60 -6.28 -0.26
N GLY A 145 -14.79 -5.37 0.29
CA GLY A 145 -15.11 -3.95 0.49
C GLY A 145 -14.83 -3.09 -0.74
N PHE A 146 -13.58 -2.64 -0.92
CA PHE A 146 -13.16 -1.72 -1.99
C PHE A 146 -13.59 -2.20 -3.39
N PHE A 147 -13.41 -3.49 -3.70
CA PHE A 147 -13.85 -4.09 -4.96
C PHE A 147 -15.26 -4.70 -4.93
N GLY A 148 -15.98 -4.65 -3.80
CA GLY A 148 -17.35 -5.17 -3.71
C GLY A 148 -17.49 -6.66 -3.99
N GLY A 149 -16.45 -7.47 -3.75
CA GLY A 149 -16.42 -8.90 -4.03
C GLY A 149 -16.29 -9.27 -5.52
N ARG A 150 -16.10 -8.28 -6.40
CA ARG A 150 -16.13 -8.46 -7.86
C ARG A 150 -14.80 -8.18 -8.56
N PHE A 151 -13.67 -8.33 -7.86
CA PHE A 151 -12.36 -8.07 -8.47
C PHE A 151 -12.09 -8.95 -9.71
N ALA A 152 -12.63 -10.17 -9.79
CA ALA A 152 -12.46 -11.05 -10.95
C ALA A 152 -13.14 -10.53 -12.24
N ASP A 153 -14.09 -9.60 -12.12
CA ASP A 153 -14.65 -8.85 -13.23
C ASP A 153 -13.69 -7.69 -13.56
N ARG A 154 -12.97 -7.82 -14.67
CA ARG A 154 -11.95 -6.85 -15.10
C ARG A 154 -12.52 -5.44 -15.24
N GLU A 155 -13.65 -5.31 -15.93
CA GLU A 155 -14.25 -4.00 -16.21
C GLU A 155 -14.64 -3.32 -14.90
N HIS A 156 -15.25 -4.08 -13.97
CA HIS A 156 -15.56 -3.57 -12.64
C HIS A 156 -14.32 -3.19 -11.84
N ALA A 157 -13.28 -4.05 -11.81
CA ALA A 157 -12.06 -3.79 -11.05
C ALA A 157 -11.32 -2.55 -11.55
N ILE A 158 -11.22 -2.37 -12.87
CA ILE A 158 -10.64 -1.19 -13.51
C ILE A 158 -11.47 0.05 -13.17
N ALA A 159 -12.80 -0.02 -13.31
CA ALA A 159 -13.68 1.12 -13.00
C ALA A 159 -13.55 1.56 -11.53
N VAL A 160 -13.44 0.62 -10.59
CA VAL A 160 -13.20 0.94 -9.17
C VAL A 160 -11.83 1.60 -8.95
N TYR A 161 -10.78 1.10 -9.59
CA TYR A 161 -9.44 1.69 -9.52
C TYR A 161 -9.40 3.11 -10.07
N GLU A 162 -10.00 3.33 -11.24
CA GLU A 162 -10.10 4.66 -11.85
C GLU A 162 -10.95 5.61 -11.02
N ALA A 163 -12.06 5.11 -10.45
CA ALA A 163 -12.91 5.90 -9.56
C ALA A 163 -12.17 6.34 -8.29
N HIS A 164 -11.32 5.48 -7.72
CA HIS A 164 -10.45 5.85 -6.60
C HIS A 164 -9.46 6.95 -6.98
N ASN A 165 -8.73 6.78 -8.09
CA ASN A 165 -7.77 7.77 -8.57
C ASN A 165 -8.46 9.12 -8.87
N ALA A 166 -9.64 9.09 -9.48
CA ALA A 166 -10.44 10.27 -9.74
C ALA A 166 -10.93 10.94 -8.46
N ALA A 167 -11.34 10.18 -7.44
CA ALA A 167 -11.76 10.71 -6.16
C ALA A 167 -10.61 11.43 -5.44
N VAL A 168 -9.41 10.84 -5.42
CA VAL A 168 -8.20 11.45 -4.85
C VAL A 168 -7.91 12.81 -5.52
N ARG A 169 -7.93 12.87 -6.85
CA ARG A 169 -7.68 14.11 -7.60
C ARG A 169 -8.74 15.18 -7.37
N ARG A 170 -9.99 14.77 -7.20
CA ARG A 170 -11.13 15.68 -7.01
C ARG A 170 -11.12 16.32 -5.62
N GLU A 171 -10.70 15.56 -4.62
CA GLU A 171 -10.87 15.93 -3.21
C GLU A 171 -9.63 16.57 -2.58
N LEU A 172 -8.46 16.40 -3.20
CA LEU A 172 -7.22 17.00 -2.72
C LEU A 172 -6.84 18.23 -3.53
N LEU A 173 -6.26 19.21 -2.84
CA LEU A 173 -5.71 20.41 -3.47
C LEU A 173 -4.49 20.03 -4.33
N PRO A 174 -4.30 20.66 -5.51
CA PRO A 174 -3.15 20.39 -6.37
C PRO A 174 -1.80 20.50 -5.67
N GLU A 175 -1.64 21.45 -4.75
CA GLU A 175 -0.42 21.66 -3.97
C GLU A 175 -0.15 20.58 -2.90
N GLN A 176 -1.18 19.81 -2.52
CA GLN A 176 -1.08 18.71 -1.56
C GLN A 176 -0.90 17.34 -2.23
N LEU A 177 -1.03 17.26 -3.56
CA LEU A 177 -1.06 16.01 -4.31
C LEU A 177 0.01 15.98 -5.40
N LEU A 178 0.91 14.99 -5.31
CA LEU A 178 1.71 14.54 -6.44
C LEU A 178 1.07 13.30 -7.06
N VAL A 179 0.92 13.32 -8.38
CA VAL A 179 0.60 12.10 -9.14
C VAL A 179 1.83 11.68 -9.91
N CYS A 180 2.21 10.41 -9.76
CA CYS A 180 3.39 9.90 -10.43
C CYS A 180 3.24 8.44 -10.86
N GLY A 181 3.84 8.09 -11.99
CA GLY A 181 3.96 6.70 -12.43
C GLY A 181 5.06 5.94 -11.68
N PRO A 182 5.16 4.61 -11.87
CA PRO A 182 6.25 3.80 -11.31
C PRO A 182 7.65 4.25 -11.78
N ASP A 183 7.73 4.92 -12.93
CA ASP A 183 8.98 5.36 -13.56
C ASP A 183 9.21 6.89 -13.47
N ALA A 184 8.57 7.56 -12.51
CA ALA A 184 8.64 9.02 -12.39
C ALA A 184 10.03 9.57 -12.04
N GLY A 185 10.91 8.73 -11.48
CA GLY A 185 12.26 9.13 -11.08
C GLY A 185 12.29 10.12 -9.91
N TRP A 186 13.45 10.73 -9.69
CA TRP A 186 13.68 11.61 -8.55
C TRP A 186 13.06 13.00 -8.69
N GLU A 187 13.12 13.59 -9.88
CA GLU A 187 12.80 15.01 -10.10
C GLU A 187 11.41 15.42 -9.57
N PRO A 188 10.28 14.79 -10.01
CA PRO A 188 8.96 15.19 -9.53
C PRO A 188 8.78 14.93 -8.03
N LEU A 189 9.35 13.84 -7.52
CA LEU A 189 9.25 13.46 -6.11
C LEU A 189 10.00 14.44 -5.21
N CYS A 190 11.24 14.78 -5.56
CA CYS A 190 12.10 15.67 -4.78
C CYS A 190 11.58 17.11 -4.83
N ALA A 191 11.13 17.58 -6.00
CA ALA A 191 10.51 18.90 -6.15
C ALA A 191 9.24 19.03 -5.29
N PHE A 192 8.36 18.01 -5.32
CA PHE A 192 7.15 18.00 -4.51
C PHE A 192 7.44 17.94 -3.01
N LEU A 193 8.42 17.13 -2.58
CA LEU A 193 8.78 16.98 -1.18
C LEU A 193 9.61 18.15 -0.63
N GLY A 194 10.29 18.90 -1.50
CA GLY A 194 11.13 20.05 -1.13
C GLY A 194 12.50 19.61 -0.61
N VAL A 195 13.09 18.57 -1.21
CA VAL A 195 14.37 17.97 -0.83
C VAL A 195 15.28 17.81 -2.05
N GLU A 196 16.57 17.61 -1.82
CA GLU A 196 17.53 17.33 -2.89
C GLU A 196 17.46 15.85 -3.33
N ALA A 197 17.69 15.60 -4.62
CA ALA A 197 17.78 14.25 -5.13
C ALA A 197 19.08 13.58 -4.63
N PRO A 198 19.03 12.30 -4.20
CA PRO A 198 20.22 11.58 -3.77
C PRO A 198 21.09 11.21 -4.98
N ASP A 199 22.39 11.00 -4.72
CA ASP A 199 23.33 10.47 -5.70
C ASP A 199 23.20 8.93 -5.81
N ALA A 200 22.04 8.48 -6.28
CA ALA A 200 21.69 7.08 -6.49
C ALA A 200 20.61 6.94 -7.57
N PRO A 201 20.52 5.80 -8.29
CA PRO A 201 19.41 5.57 -9.21
C PRO A 201 18.08 5.47 -8.45
N TYR A 202 16.99 5.90 -9.08
CA TYR A 202 15.65 5.73 -8.50
C TYR A 202 15.35 4.23 -8.31
N PRO A 203 14.75 3.80 -7.19
CA PRO A 203 14.46 2.39 -6.96
C PRO A 203 13.46 1.82 -7.96
N HIS A 204 13.79 0.72 -8.62
CA HIS A 204 12.86 -0.08 -9.44
C HIS A 204 12.71 -1.47 -8.82
N LEU A 205 11.66 -1.64 -8.00
CA LEU A 205 11.41 -2.84 -7.21
C LEU A 205 10.07 -3.47 -7.55
N ASN A 206 9.86 -4.72 -7.10
CA ASN A 206 8.57 -5.41 -7.09
C ASN A 206 8.00 -5.83 -8.45
N ASP A 207 8.86 -6.23 -9.39
CA ASP A 207 8.44 -6.94 -10.60
C ASP A 207 7.45 -8.08 -10.26
N PRO A 208 6.28 -8.14 -10.93
CA PRO A 208 5.35 -9.27 -10.84
C PRO A 208 6.03 -10.64 -10.88
N GLU A 209 7.05 -10.84 -11.73
CA GLU A 209 7.74 -12.13 -11.87
C GLU A 209 8.38 -12.58 -10.55
N GLY A 210 8.93 -11.64 -9.78
CA GLY A 210 9.55 -11.92 -8.50
C GLY A 210 8.58 -12.09 -7.31
N PHE A 211 7.27 -11.87 -7.49
CA PHE A 211 6.31 -11.86 -6.38
C PHE A 211 6.28 -13.19 -5.63
N TRP A 212 6.11 -14.29 -6.35
CA TRP A 212 6.03 -15.62 -5.76
C TRP A 212 7.37 -16.09 -5.20
N GLY A 213 8.49 -15.65 -5.77
CA GLY A 213 9.82 -15.86 -5.18
C GLY A 213 9.94 -15.22 -3.79
N ARG A 214 9.39 -14.01 -3.60
CA ARG A 214 9.34 -13.35 -2.28
C ARG A 214 8.43 -14.06 -1.29
N VAL A 215 7.26 -14.53 -1.74
CA VAL A 215 6.37 -15.36 -0.90
C VAL A 215 7.10 -16.63 -0.44
N ALA A 216 7.82 -17.30 -1.35
CA ALA A 216 8.63 -18.47 -1.03
C ALA A 216 9.75 -18.17 -0.02
N ALA A 217 10.46 -17.04 -0.19
CA ALA A 217 11.49 -16.62 0.76
C ALA A 217 10.92 -16.39 2.17
N ARG A 218 9.78 -15.69 2.29
CA ARG A 218 9.12 -15.44 3.57
C ARG A 218 8.66 -16.73 4.24
N MET A 219 8.12 -17.68 3.48
CA MET A 219 7.77 -19.01 4.00
C MET A 219 9.01 -19.76 4.49
N ALA A 220 10.13 -19.69 3.77
CA ALA A 220 11.37 -20.35 4.17
C ALA A 220 11.96 -19.76 5.45
N GLU A 221 11.88 -18.43 5.64
CA GLU A 221 12.28 -17.76 6.87
C GLU A 221 11.41 -18.18 8.07
N SER A 222 10.11 -18.33 7.87
CA SER A 222 9.14 -18.64 8.95
C SER A 222 9.20 -20.10 9.41
N ARG A 223 9.90 -20.97 8.67
CA ARG A 223 10.12 -22.39 9.02
C ARG A 223 11.39 -22.63 9.83
N ARG A 224 12.24 -21.60 9.98
CA ARG A 224 13.48 -21.67 10.78
C ARG A 224 13.17 -21.50 12.26
#